data_AF-A0A016SAA9-F1
#
_entry.id   AF-A0A016SAA9-F1
#
_cell.length_a   1.000
_cell.length_b   1.000
_cell.length_c   1.000
_cell.angle_alpha   90.00
_cell.angle_beta   90.00
_cell.angle_gamma   90.00
#
_symmetry.space_group_name_H-M   'P 1'
#
loop_
_entity.id
_entity.type
_entity.pdbx_description
1 polymer ?
#
loop_
_entity_poly.entity_id
_entity_poly.type
_entity_poly.pdbx_seq_one_letter_code
_entity_poly.pdbx_strand_id
1 'polypeptide(L)'
;MVHRPLRQGPIDNKGSLLTHSGNRLSEILKEESDVITAQVHSSMEAAEILAFCKRIRTAKTAIGAEASKLLLLEAAMEKYNDAMDKLDDETQAIPEIVSRIETNNTTAQKLLESANKALAKLTRLQNELEYDQEYVPRNSTIPI
;
A
#
# COMPACT_ATOMS: atom_id res chain seq x y z
N MET A 1 48.66 -14.67 7.77
CA MET A 1 47.26 -14.88 8.16
C MET A 1 46.42 -13.86 7.43
N VAL A 2 45.61 -14.29 6.46
CA VAL A 2 44.74 -13.39 5.68
C VAL A 2 43.39 -13.38 6.37
N HIS A 3 43.04 -12.27 7.01
CA HIS A 3 41.70 -12.07 7.55
C HIS A 3 40.71 -12.02 6.38
N ARG A 4 39.93 -13.10 6.23
CA ARG A 4 38.72 -13.10 5.40
C ARG A 4 37.65 -12.30 6.14
N PRO A 5 37.03 -11.28 5.53
CA PRO A 5 35.85 -10.68 6.14
C PRO A 5 34.71 -11.68 6.05
N LEU A 6 34.04 -11.90 7.19
CA LEU A 6 32.78 -12.64 7.30
C LEU A 6 31.79 -11.98 6.35
N ARG A 7 31.27 -12.73 5.38
CA ARG A 7 30.16 -12.29 4.52
C ARG A 7 29.01 -11.83 5.42
N GLN A 8 28.59 -10.57 5.27
CA GLN A 8 27.27 -10.12 5.69
C GLN A 8 26.25 -11.10 5.09
N GLY A 9 25.57 -11.86 5.97
CA GLY A 9 24.47 -12.74 5.60
C GLY A 9 23.19 -11.95 5.31
N PRO A 10 22.12 -12.61 4.82
CA PRO A 10 20.96 -12.03 4.13
C PRO A 10 20.00 -11.15 4.96
N ILE A 11 20.40 -10.78 6.18
CA ILE A 11 19.53 -10.19 7.21
C ILE A 11 19.35 -8.68 6.96
N ASP A 12 20.35 -8.04 6.34
CA ASP A 12 20.35 -6.64 5.93
C ASP A 12 19.37 -6.34 4.78
N ASN A 13 19.26 -7.25 3.81
CA ASN A 13 18.43 -7.02 2.63
C ASN A 13 16.92 -7.03 2.93
N LYS A 14 16.42 -7.90 3.82
CA LYS A 14 14.97 -7.98 4.09
C LYS A 14 14.45 -6.76 4.86
N GLY A 15 15.19 -6.32 5.87
CA GLY A 15 14.86 -5.08 6.59
C GLY A 15 14.92 -3.85 5.68
N SER A 16 15.92 -3.79 4.79
CA SER A 16 16.05 -2.73 3.79
C SER A 16 14.88 -2.71 2.79
N LEU A 17 14.43 -3.88 2.32
CA LEU A 17 13.28 -4.00 1.41
C LEU A 17 11.96 -3.58 2.08
N LEU A 18 11.73 -3.97 3.34
CA LEU A 18 10.55 -3.54 4.09
C LEU A 18 10.53 -2.02 4.25
N THR A 19 11.67 -1.42 4.63
CA THR A 19 11.81 0.04 4.73
C THR A 19 11.57 0.72 3.38
N HIS A 20 12.15 0.20 2.30
CA HIS A 20 11.98 0.77 0.96
C HIS A 20 10.51 0.72 0.50
N SER A 21 9.85 -0.43 0.64
CA SER A 21 8.44 -0.58 0.25
C SER A 21 7.52 0.26 1.14
N GLY A 22 7.81 0.36 2.44
CA GLY A 22 7.08 1.25 3.35
C GLY A 22 7.21 2.72 2.97
N ASN A 23 8.43 3.19 2.65
CA ASN A 23 8.65 4.55 2.18
C ASN A 23 7.93 4.82 0.87
N ARG A 24 7.98 3.86 -0.07
CA ARG A 24 7.30 3.99 -1.36
C ARG A 24 5.78 4.07 -1.19
N LEU A 25 5.19 3.24 -0.33
CA LEU A 25 3.76 3.31 -0.04
C LEU A 25 3.38 4.64 0.62
N SER A 26 4.22 5.16 1.52
CA SER A 26 4.01 6.49 2.12
C SER A 26 4.04 7.61 1.08
N GLU A 27 4.98 7.56 0.12
CA GLU A 27 5.05 8.51 -0.99
C GLU A 27 3.79 8.45 -1.87
N ILE A 28 3.38 7.24 -2.29
CA ILE A 28 2.16 7.07 -3.09
C ILE A 28 0.93 7.63 -2.37
N LEU A 29 0.80 7.39 -1.05
CA LEU A 29 -0.30 7.94 -0.27
C LEU A 29 -0.28 9.48 -0.19
N LYS A 30 0.90 10.09 -0.22
CA LYS A 30 1.05 11.56 -0.27
C LYS A 30 0.74 12.10 -1.66
N GLU A 31 1.28 11.49 -2.71
CA GLU A 31 1.06 11.87 -4.11
C GLU A 31 -0.43 11.81 -4.48
N GLU A 32 -1.13 10.77 -4.00
CA GLU A 32 -2.55 10.56 -4.28
C GLU A 32 -3.48 11.22 -3.25
N SER A 33 -2.94 11.99 -2.30
CA SER A 33 -3.71 12.61 -1.22
C SER A 33 -4.88 13.45 -1.75
N ASP A 34 -4.68 14.21 -2.82
CA ASP A 34 -5.73 15.04 -3.43
C ASP A 34 -6.88 14.17 -3.98
N VAL A 35 -6.55 13.05 -4.61
CA VAL A 35 -7.55 12.10 -5.15
C VAL A 35 -8.27 11.37 -4.02
N ILE A 36 -7.54 10.99 -2.96
CA ILE A 36 -8.10 10.34 -1.76
C ILE A 36 -9.02 11.31 -1.01
N THR A 37 -8.70 12.60 -0.95
CA THR A 37 -9.44 13.60 -0.17
C THR A 37 -10.54 14.31 -0.95
N ALA A 38 -10.53 14.20 -2.28
CA ALA A 38 -11.52 14.79 -3.17
C ALA A 38 -12.96 14.43 -2.80
N GLN A 39 -13.86 15.35 -3.16
CA GLN A 39 -15.31 15.20 -3.07
C GLN A 39 -15.90 15.24 -4.47
N VAL A 40 -16.93 14.43 -4.70
CA VAL A 40 -17.70 14.47 -5.95
C VAL A 40 -18.71 15.60 -5.84
N HIS A 41 -18.77 16.45 -6.86
CA HIS A 41 -19.72 17.56 -6.93
C HIS A 41 -20.70 17.32 -8.08
N SER A 42 -21.98 17.64 -7.86
CA SER A 42 -23.04 17.50 -8.86
C SER A 42 -22.88 18.40 -10.09
N SER A 43 -21.97 19.38 -10.02
CA SER A 43 -21.63 20.29 -11.12
C SER A 43 -20.47 19.83 -11.99
N MET A 44 -19.89 18.64 -11.74
CA MET A 44 -18.79 18.12 -12.56
C MET A 44 -19.31 17.71 -13.95
N GLU A 45 -18.59 18.13 -14.98
CA GLU A 45 -18.91 17.77 -16.35
C GLU A 45 -18.56 16.30 -16.64
N ALA A 46 -19.23 15.68 -17.61
CA ALA A 46 -19.02 14.26 -17.94
C ALA A 46 -17.56 13.93 -18.29
N ALA A 47 -16.85 14.85 -18.95
CA ALA A 47 -15.43 14.72 -19.26
C ALA A 47 -14.54 14.77 -18.00
N GLU A 48 -14.90 15.61 -17.03
CA GLU A 48 -14.19 15.73 -15.74
C GLU A 48 -14.42 14.50 -14.88
N ILE A 49 -15.65 13.98 -14.83
CA ILE A 49 -15.99 12.72 -14.17
C ILE A 49 -15.15 11.58 -14.76
N LEU A 50 -15.08 11.47 -16.09
CA LEU A 50 -14.34 10.39 -16.74
C LEU A 50 -12.82 10.49 -16.50
N ALA A 51 -12.26 11.71 -16.50
CA ALA A 51 -10.87 11.95 -16.13
C ALA A 51 -10.61 11.60 -14.66
N PHE A 52 -11.53 11.96 -13.77
CA PHE A 52 -11.42 11.67 -12.33
C PHE A 52 -11.51 10.16 -12.04
N CYS A 53 -12.44 9.43 -12.67
CA CYS A 53 -12.51 7.98 -12.60
C CYS A 53 -11.20 7.30 -13.07
N LYS A 54 -10.56 7.80 -14.13
CA LYS A 54 -9.24 7.30 -14.57
C LYS A 54 -8.16 7.52 -13.51
N ARG A 55 -8.13 8.69 -12.86
CA ARG A 55 -7.21 8.98 -11.75
C ARG A 55 -7.46 8.05 -10.56
N ILE A 56 -8.71 7.85 -10.15
CA ILE A 56 -9.09 6.91 -9.08
C ILE A 56 -8.58 5.50 -9.37
N ARG A 57 -8.78 4.99 -10.59
CA ARG A 57 -8.28 3.64 -10.99
C ARG A 57 -6.76 3.54 -10.94
N THR A 58 -6.07 4.60 -11.36
CA THR A 58 -4.60 4.66 -11.32
C THR A 58 -4.10 4.65 -9.87
N ALA A 59 -4.67 5.50 -9.01
CA ALA A 59 -4.34 5.56 -7.59
C ALA A 59 -4.61 4.22 -6.88
N LYS A 60 -5.76 3.59 -7.13
CA LYS A 60 -6.10 2.26 -6.58
C LYS A 60 -5.06 1.21 -6.99
N THR A 61 -4.64 1.23 -8.25
CA THR A 61 -3.64 0.27 -8.76
C THR A 61 -2.28 0.48 -8.10
N ALA A 62 -1.82 1.73 -8.01
CA ALA A 62 -0.53 2.07 -7.39
C ALA A 62 -0.50 1.70 -5.89
N ILE A 63 -1.53 2.13 -5.13
CA ILE A 63 -1.65 1.85 -3.70
C ILE A 63 -1.76 0.33 -3.46
N GLY A 64 -2.63 -0.35 -4.22
CA GLY A 64 -2.86 -1.79 -4.05
C GLY A 64 -1.63 -2.64 -4.39
N ALA A 65 -0.90 -2.28 -5.45
CA ALA A 65 0.31 -3.00 -5.84
C ALA A 65 1.39 -2.89 -4.77
N GLU A 66 1.62 -1.69 -4.23
CA GLU A 66 2.67 -1.49 -3.22
C GLU A 66 2.27 -2.04 -1.85
N ALA A 67 1.00 -1.88 -1.44
CA ALA A 67 0.49 -2.51 -0.21
C ALA A 67 0.59 -4.04 -0.25
N SER A 68 0.34 -4.67 -1.39
CA SER A 68 0.49 -6.13 -1.56
C SER A 68 1.93 -6.59 -1.39
N LYS A 69 2.90 -5.82 -1.91
CA LYS A 69 4.33 -6.11 -1.71
C LYS A 69 4.71 -5.97 -0.24
N LEU A 70 4.27 -4.90 0.41
CA LEU A 70 4.56 -4.64 1.81
C LEU A 70 4.01 -5.75 2.72
N LEU A 71 2.79 -6.23 2.44
CA LEU A 71 2.18 -7.35 3.16
C LEU A 71 2.98 -8.67 3.01
N LEU A 72 3.47 -8.96 1.80
CA LEU A 72 4.31 -10.14 1.56
C LEU A 72 5.64 -10.05 2.32
N LEU A 73 6.23 -8.87 2.39
CA LEU A 73 7.46 -8.62 3.13
C LEU A 73 7.22 -8.74 4.65
N GLU A 74 6.10 -8.23 5.16
CA GLU A 74 5.69 -8.37 6.56
C GLU A 74 5.57 -9.85 6.96
N ALA A 75 4.82 -10.63 6.17
CA ALA A 75 4.65 -12.07 6.41
C ALA A 75 5.97 -12.86 6.31
N ALA A 76 6.91 -12.40 5.47
CA ALA A 76 8.23 -13.02 5.39
C ALA A 76 9.13 -12.67 6.58
N MET A 77 8.91 -11.52 7.22
CA MET A 77 9.63 -11.09 8.43
C MET A 77 9.07 -11.74 9.69
N GLU A 78 7.76 -11.92 9.79
CA GLU A 78 7.12 -12.68 10.88
C GLU A 78 7.67 -14.12 10.94
N LYS A 79 7.70 -14.82 9.80
CA LYS A 79 8.31 -16.16 9.70
C LYS A 79 9.79 -16.21 10.05
N TYR A 80 10.51 -15.11 9.84
CA TYR A 80 11.92 -15.02 10.20
C TYR A 80 12.07 -14.88 11.72
N ASN A 81 11.25 -14.05 12.37
CA ASN A 81 11.21 -13.93 13.83
C ASN A 81 10.85 -15.27 14.48
N ASP A 82 9.81 -15.95 14.00
CA ASP A 82 9.40 -17.29 14.49
C ASP A 82 10.53 -18.34 14.39
N ALA A 83 11.42 -18.19 13.40
CA ALA A 83 12.56 -19.07 13.23
C ALA A 83 13.73 -18.67 14.14
N MET A 84 13.91 -17.38 14.42
CA MET A 84 14.92 -16.91 15.38
C MET A 84 14.57 -17.30 16.81
N ASP A 85 13.29 -17.24 17.20
CA ASP A 85 12.81 -17.65 18.53
C ASP A 85 13.03 -19.15 18.81
N LYS A 86 13.30 -19.94 17.76
CA LYS A 86 13.59 -21.38 17.84
C LYS A 86 15.09 -21.70 17.82
N LEU A 87 15.96 -20.70 17.69
CA LEU A 87 17.40 -20.88 17.77
C LEU A 87 17.84 -20.96 19.25
N ASP A 88 18.84 -21.79 19.53
CA ASP A 88 19.44 -21.93 20.85
C ASP A 88 20.08 -20.62 21.32
N ASP A 89 20.06 -20.35 22.63
CA ASP A 89 20.58 -19.12 23.27
C ASP A 89 22.04 -18.78 22.90
N GLU A 90 22.85 -19.76 22.47
CA GLU A 90 24.22 -19.55 22.00
C GLU A 90 24.30 -18.87 20.61
N THR A 91 23.21 -18.90 19.84
CA THR A 91 23.09 -18.27 18.51
C THR A 91 22.51 -16.87 18.61
N GLN A 92 22.83 -16.13 19.68
CA GLN A 92 22.26 -14.82 20.01
C GLN A 92 22.07 -13.94 18.77
N ALA A 93 20.81 -13.82 18.34
CA ALA A 93 20.42 -12.74 17.46
C ALA A 93 20.73 -11.43 18.21
N ILE A 94 21.50 -10.55 17.58
CA ILE A 94 21.88 -9.27 18.19
C ILE A 94 20.58 -8.54 18.57
N PRO A 95 20.31 -8.22 19.85
CA PRO A 95 19.04 -7.61 20.29
C PRO A 95 18.66 -6.34 19.51
N GLU A 96 19.66 -5.61 19.03
CA GLU A 96 19.49 -4.43 18.17
C GLU A 96 18.82 -4.76 16.82
N ILE A 97 19.10 -5.92 16.23
CA ILE A 97 18.49 -6.37 14.96
C ILE A 97 17.02 -6.71 15.18
N VAL A 98 16.71 -7.43 16.26
CA VAL A 98 15.32 -7.79 16.61
C VAL A 98 14.49 -6.52 16.85
N SER A 99 15.00 -5.59 17.64
CA SER A 99 14.31 -4.31 17.91
C SER A 99 14.05 -3.47 16.64
N ARG A 100 15.02 -3.44 15.70
CA ARG A 100 14.83 -2.76 14.40
C ARG A 100 13.76 -3.44 13.54
N ILE A 101 13.74 -4.78 13.53
CA ILE A 101 12.74 -5.57 12.81
C ILE A 101 11.32 -5.28 13.34
N GLU A 102 11.13 -5.32 14.66
CA GLU A 102 9.84 -5.05 15.30
C GLU A 102 9.33 -3.63 15.03
N THR A 103 10.21 -2.64 15.10
CA THR A 103 9.89 -1.23 14.81
C THR A 103 9.46 -1.05 13.36
N ASN A 104 10.18 -1.68 12.43
CA ASN A 104 9.83 -1.62 11.02
C ASN A 104 8.50 -2.33 10.74
N ASN A 105 8.24 -3.45 11.41
CA ASN A 105 6.98 -4.18 11.30
C ASN A 105 5.78 -3.33 11.75
N THR A 106 5.91 -2.68 12.91
CA THR A 106 4.87 -1.79 13.44
C THR A 106 4.59 -0.62 12.50
N THR A 107 5.63 -0.06 11.89
CA THR A 107 5.50 1.01 10.88
C THR A 107 4.78 0.50 9.63
N ALA A 108 5.14 -0.68 9.13
CA ALA A 108 4.53 -1.29 7.95
C ALA A 108 3.03 -1.55 8.17
N GLN A 109 2.64 -2.06 9.33
CA GLN A 109 1.23 -2.29 9.69
C GLN A 109 0.39 -1.02 9.64
N LYS A 110 0.89 0.09 10.20
CA LYS A 110 0.20 1.39 10.17
C LYS A 110 0.04 1.92 8.74
N LEU A 111 1.04 1.69 7.89
CA LEU A 111 0.98 2.07 6.48
C LEU A 111 -0.04 1.22 5.71
N LEU A 112 -0.10 -0.09 5.98
CA LEU A 112 -1.12 -0.98 5.40
C LEU A 112 -2.53 -0.58 5.84
N GLU A 113 -2.74 -0.22 7.11
CA GLU A 113 -4.03 0.29 7.59
C GLU A 113 -4.43 1.57 6.84
N SER A 114 -3.47 2.50 6.67
CA SER A 114 -3.68 3.75 5.93
C SER A 114 -4.00 3.50 4.46
N ALA A 115 -3.30 2.55 3.82
CA ALA A 115 -3.56 2.12 2.45
C ALA A 115 -4.95 1.49 2.29
N ASN A 116 -5.36 0.65 3.23
CA ASN A 116 -6.70 0.05 3.23
C ASN A 116 -7.80 1.10 3.37
N LYS A 117 -7.62 2.10 4.26
CA LYS A 117 -8.54 3.24 4.38
C LYS A 117 -8.62 4.04 3.08
N ALA A 118 -7.49 4.30 2.43
CA ALA A 118 -7.44 4.98 1.14
C ALA A 118 -8.17 4.19 0.05
N LEU A 119 -7.93 2.88 -0.06
CA LEU A 119 -8.59 2.00 -1.04
C LEU A 119 -10.11 1.92 -0.82
N ALA A 120 -10.55 1.85 0.43
CA ALA A 120 -11.98 1.88 0.77
C ALA A 120 -12.62 3.20 0.33
N LYS A 121 -11.96 4.34 0.58
CA LYS A 121 -12.46 5.65 0.19
C LYS A 121 -12.49 5.84 -1.33
N LEU A 122 -11.43 5.42 -2.04
CA LEU A 122 -11.38 5.47 -3.50
C LEU A 122 -12.45 4.57 -4.15
N THR A 123 -12.76 3.43 -3.54
CA THR A 123 -13.84 2.56 -4.00
C THR A 123 -15.21 3.20 -3.79
N ARG A 124 -15.43 3.87 -2.64
CA ARG A 124 -16.64 4.63 -2.40
C ARG A 124 -16.81 5.77 -3.43
N LEU A 125 -15.77 6.56 -3.68
CA LEU A 125 -15.80 7.64 -4.67
C LEU A 125 -16.10 7.10 -6.08
N GLN A 126 -15.49 5.96 -6.45
CA GLN A 126 -15.78 5.32 -7.72
C GLN A 126 -17.26 4.92 -7.84
N ASN A 127 -17.82 4.32 -6.78
CA ASN A 127 -19.22 3.89 -6.78
C ASN A 127 -20.19 5.07 -6.85
N GLU A 128 -19.90 6.18 -6.15
CA GLU A 128 -20.70 7.42 -6.22
C GLU A 128 -20.74 7.97 -7.66
N LEU A 129 -19.59 7.98 -8.36
CA LEU A 129 -19.50 8.45 -9.75
C LEU A 129 -20.15 7.49 -10.76
N GLU A 130 -20.10 6.18 -10.52
CA GLU A 130 -20.75 5.18 -11.39
C GLU A 130 -22.28 5.19 -11.22
N TYR A 131 -22.79 5.44 -10.01
CA TYR A 131 -24.23 5.59 -9.76
C TYR A 131 -24.84 6.83 -10.44
N ASP A 132 -24.13 7.96 -10.42
CA ASP A 132 -24.57 9.19 -11.08
C ASP A 132 -24.59 9.06 -12.62
N GLN A 133 -23.81 8.13 -13.19
CA GLN A 133 -23.83 7.82 -14.63
C GLN A 133 -24.96 6.87 -15.04
N GLU A 134 -25.47 6.02 -14.15
CA GLU A 134 -26.62 5.14 -14.45
C GLU A 134 -27.96 5.89 -14.51
N TYR A 135 -28.01 7.14 -14.04
CA TYR A 135 -29.18 8.02 -14.19
C TYR A 135 -29.18 8.79 -15.52
N VAL A 136 -28.91 8.11 -16.64
CA VAL A 136 -29.37 8.58 -17.96
C VAL A 136 -30.71 7.90 -18.21
N PRO A 137 -31.87 8.61 -18.12
CA PRO A 137 -33.13 8.03 -18.54
C PRO A 137 -33.06 7.74 -20.04
N ARG A 138 -32.67 6.51 -20.39
CA ARG A 138 -32.84 5.93 -21.72
C ARG A 138 -34.29 5.52 -21.88
N ASN A 139 -35.13 6.46 -22.30
CA ASN A 139 -36.30 6.29 -23.17
C ASN A 139 -37.20 7.54 -23.02
N SER A 140 -37.76 8.13 -24.07
CA SER A 140 -37.93 7.64 -25.44
C SER A 140 -38.20 8.80 -26.38
N THR A 141 -37.32 9.01 -27.36
CA THR A 141 -37.75 9.43 -28.69
C THR A 141 -38.64 8.33 -29.25
N ILE A 142 -39.84 8.63 -29.75
CA ILE A 142 -40.36 8.31 -31.12
C ILE A 142 -41.68 9.12 -31.34
N PRO A 143 -42.25 9.24 -32.56
CA PRO A 143 -41.91 10.04 -33.75
C PRO A 143 -42.95 11.14 -34.09
N ILE A 144 -42.60 11.96 -35.10
CA ILE A 144 -43.42 12.77 -36.05
C ILE A 144 -44.90 12.99 -35.71
#